data_AF-A0A2G6LG57-F1
#
_entry.id   AF-A0A2G6LG57-F1
#
_cell.length_a   1.000
_cell.length_b   1.000
_cell.length_c   1.000
_cell.angle_alpha   90.00
_cell.angle_beta   90.00
_cell.angle_gamma   90.00
#
_symmetry.space_group_name_H-M   'P 1'
#
loop_
_entity.id
_entity.type
_entity.pdbx_description
1 polymer ?
#
loop_
_entity_poly.entity_id
_entity_poly.type
_entity_poly.pdbx_seq_one_letter_code
_entity_poly.pdbx_strand_id
1 'polypeptide(L)'
;MAKIETEKAIRSLVSSNIKTFSETFSQRHISEVDNPEGVLNMKIHNVFIAALGEEFQYYTALARSFDSSLGNMLEKLAIGIAQLFYDVKQEVSGVLYPEQTAKIAELLEAYKNSKNPKKVCISDYKEISNLSSASTTTKVHSSDYYLYDKETNEHFLIELKIGGDLDNKKARSEKEAIFEQYAILSNKLGKEAKVKCFFATAYNRFGE
;
A
#
# COMPACT_ATOMS: atom_id res chain seq x y z
N MET A 1 -20.97 -12.81 -22.28
CA MET A 1 -20.90 -13.91 -21.28
C MET A 1 -19.77 -13.70 -20.28
N ALA A 2 -18.51 -13.49 -20.69
CA ALA A 2 -17.37 -13.26 -19.77
C ALA A 2 -17.61 -12.16 -18.71
N LYS A 3 -18.09 -10.97 -19.10
CA LYS A 3 -18.35 -9.85 -18.18
C LYS A 3 -19.38 -10.15 -17.07
N ILE A 4 -20.40 -10.98 -17.38
CA ILE A 4 -21.43 -11.37 -16.40
C ILE A 4 -20.84 -12.36 -15.39
N GLU A 5 -19.98 -13.27 -15.84
CA GLU A 5 -19.30 -14.22 -14.94
C GLU A 5 -18.27 -13.52 -14.05
N THR A 6 -17.56 -12.51 -14.57
CA THR A 6 -16.68 -11.66 -13.77
C THR A 6 -17.44 -10.89 -12.69
N GLU A 7 -18.57 -10.26 -13.03
CA GLU A 7 -19.40 -9.55 -12.04
C GLU A 7 -19.87 -10.50 -10.92
N LYS A 8 -20.34 -11.70 -11.28
CA LYS A 8 -20.75 -12.71 -10.30
C LYS A 8 -19.59 -13.13 -9.39
N ALA A 9 -18.40 -13.35 -9.96
CA ALA A 9 -17.21 -13.69 -9.19
C ALA A 9 -16.86 -12.59 -8.18
N ILE A 10 -16.87 -11.32 -8.61
CA ILE A 10 -16.63 -10.16 -7.73
C ILE A 10 -17.68 -10.11 -6.61
N ARG A 11 -18.97 -10.24 -6.93
CA ARG A 11 -20.04 -10.24 -5.91
C ARG A 11 -19.88 -11.36 -4.90
N SER A 12 -19.49 -12.55 -5.36
CA SER A 12 -19.22 -13.69 -4.49
C SER A 12 -18.04 -13.43 -3.57
N LEU A 13 -16.94 -12.88 -4.08
CA LEU A 13 -15.78 -12.48 -3.27
C LEU A 13 -16.15 -11.45 -2.21
N VAL A 14 -16.86 -10.40 -2.60
CA VAL A 14 -17.31 -9.33 -1.67
C VAL A 14 -18.19 -9.93 -0.58
N SER A 15 -19.22 -10.71 -0.95
CA SER A 15 -20.15 -11.30 0.02
C SER A 15 -19.44 -12.24 0.98
N SER A 16 -18.56 -13.11 0.48
CA SER A 16 -17.80 -14.04 1.30
C SER A 16 -16.85 -13.32 2.26
N ASN A 17 -16.10 -12.31 1.80
CA ASN A 17 -15.15 -11.60 2.64
C ASN A 17 -15.85 -10.81 3.76
N ILE A 18 -16.96 -10.13 3.44
CA ILE A 18 -17.75 -9.40 4.45
C ILE A 18 -18.31 -10.35 5.50
N LYS A 19 -18.91 -11.47 5.07
CA LYS A 19 -19.49 -12.46 5.99
C LYS A 19 -18.41 -13.07 6.90
N THR A 20 -17.30 -13.53 6.32
CA THR A 20 -16.19 -14.10 7.08
C THR A 20 -15.62 -13.07 8.06
N PHE A 21 -15.46 -11.81 7.65
CA PHE A 21 -15.01 -10.75 8.55
C PHE A 21 -15.96 -10.57 9.74
N SER A 22 -17.27 -10.42 9.50
CA SER A 22 -18.24 -10.25 10.59
C SER A 22 -18.23 -11.42 11.57
N GLU A 23 -18.19 -12.66 11.07
CA GLU A 23 -18.18 -13.88 11.90
C GLU A 23 -16.88 -13.99 12.70
N THR A 24 -15.73 -13.89 12.04
CA THR A 24 -14.41 -14.06 12.70
C THR A 24 -14.09 -12.91 13.64
N PHE A 25 -14.46 -11.67 13.30
CA PHE A 25 -14.29 -10.52 14.17
C PHE A 25 -15.09 -10.69 15.46
N SER A 26 -16.38 -11.05 15.35
CA SER A 26 -17.22 -11.29 16.53
C SER A 26 -16.70 -12.45 17.37
N GLN A 27 -16.42 -13.61 16.75
CA GLN A 27 -15.93 -14.79 17.45
C GLN A 27 -14.65 -14.51 18.24
N ARG A 28 -13.67 -13.85 17.62
CA ARG A 28 -12.39 -13.51 18.26
C ARG A 28 -12.59 -12.70 19.54
N HIS A 29 -13.42 -11.66 19.49
CA HIS A 29 -13.63 -10.78 20.64
C HIS A 29 -14.43 -11.46 21.76
N ILE A 30 -15.39 -12.34 21.41
CA ILE A 30 -16.13 -13.12 22.39
C ILE A 30 -15.22 -14.18 23.03
N SER A 31 -14.38 -14.86 22.25
CA SER A 31 -13.51 -15.92 22.76
C SER A 31 -12.34 -15.43 23.61
N GLU A 32 -11.90 -14.19 23.38
CA GLU A 32 -10.74 -13.61 24.06
C GLU A 32 -11.11 -12.62 25.17
N VAL A 33 -12.40 -12.49 25.53
CA VAL A 33 -12.87 -11.49 26.50
C VAL A 33 -12.18 -11.61 27.87
N ASP A 34 -12.03 -12.84 28.35
CA ASP A 34 -11.40 -13.14 29.65
C ASP A 34 -9.89 -13.44 29.52
N ASN A 35 -9.32 -13.36 28.31
CA ASN A 35 -7.90 -13.60 28.10
C ASN A 35 -7.10 -12.33 28.42
N PRO A 36 -6.22 -12.32 29.43
CA PRO A 36 -5.41 -11.14 29.77
C PRO A 36 -4.48 -10.69 28.63
N GLU A 37 -4.10 -11.62 27.74
CA GLU A 37 -3.31 -11.37 26.53
C GLU A 37 -4.18 -11.36 25.26
N GLY A 38 -5.50 -11.25 25.41
CA GLY A 38 -6.46 -11.19 24.32
C GLY A 38 -6.44 -9.85 23.58
N VAL A 39 -7.04 -9.79 22.38
CA VAL A 39 -6.99 -8.62 21.48
C VAL A 39 -7.46 -7.31 22.13
N LEU A 40 -8.39 -7.39 23.08
CA LEU A 40 -8.89 -6.24 23.84
C LEU A 40 -7.94 -5.83 24.98
N ASN A 41 -7.20 -6.80 25.54
CA ASN A 41 -6.38 -6.63 26.73
C ASN A 41 -4.90 -6.35 26.40
N MET A 42 -4.38 -6.77 25.24
CA MET A 42 -2.98 -6.58 24.81
C MET A 42 -2.48 -5.11 24.80
N LYS A 43 -3.37 -4.12 24.86
CA LYS A 43 -3.01 -2.69 24.76
C LYS A 43 -3.59 -1.80 25.86
N ILE A 44 -4.05 -2.40 26.96
CA ILE A 44 -4.60 -1.69 28.14
C ILE A 44 -3.52 -0.95 28.95
N HIS A 45 -2.24 -1.25 28.73
CA HIS A 45 -1.11 -0.61 29.42
C HIS A 45 -0.79 0.81 28.93
N ASN A 46 -1.59 1.40 28.06
CA ASN A 46 -1.44 2.81 27.73
C ASN A 46 -1.87 3.66 28.93
N VAL A 47 -0.89 4.29 29.59
CA VAL A 47 -1.06 5.08 30.82
C VAL A 47 -2.10 6.19 30.69
N PHE A 48 -2.26 6.77 29.50
CA PHE A 48 -3.26 7.82 29.26
C PHE A 48 -4.67 7.24 29.14
N ILE A 49 -4.81 6.07 28.51
CA ILE A 49 -6.09 5.39 28.34
C ILE A 49 -6.55 4.78 29.68
N ALA A 50 -5.62 4.27 30.49
CA ALA A 50 -5.91 3.75 31.83
C ALA A 50 -6.53 4.79 32.76
N ALA A 51 -6.11 6.06 32.65
CA ALA A 51 -6.68 7.15 33.43
C ALA A 51 -8.15 7.47 33.08
N LEU A 52 -8.66 6.98 31.93
CA LEU A 52 -10.02 7.26 31.45
C LEU A 52 -11.05 6.20 31.89
N GLY A 53 -10.62 5.15 32.59
CA GLY A 53 -11.48 4.09 33.13
C GLY A 53 -11.72 2.93 32.15
N GLU A 54 -12.04 1.75 32.72
CA GLU A 54 -12.10 0.45 32.03
C GLU A 54 -13.02 0.43 30.81
N GLU A 55 -14.19 1.07 30.90
CA GLU A 55 -15.16 1.16 29.80
C GLU A 55 -14.56 1.88 28.58
N PHE A 56 -13.89 3.02 28.80
CA PHE A 56 -13.27 3.77 27.72
C PHE A 56 -12.10 2.99 27.10
N GLN A 57 -11.34 2.26 27.92
CA GLN A 57 -10.27 1.39 27.42
C GLN A 57 -10.83 0.30 26.49
N TYR A 58 -11.92 -0.34 26.89
CA TYR A 58 -12.59 -1.40 26.13
C TYR A 58 -13.04 -0.89 24.76
N TYR A 59 -13.80 0.21 24.69
CA TYR A 59 -14.26 0.75 23.41
C TYR A 59 -13.12 1.22 22.52
N THR A 60 -12.08 1.80 23.12
CA THR A 60 -10.89 2.21 22.36
C THR A 60 -10.15 1.01 21.76
N ALA A 61 -10.03 -0.08 22.52
CA ALA A 61 -9.43 -1.32 22.04
C ALA A 61 -10.28 -1.96 20.92
N LEU A 62 -11.60 -2.00 21.10
CA LEU A 62 -12.53 -2.52 20.11
C LEU A 62 -12.51 -1.72 18.80
N ALA A 63 -12.57 -0.39 18.87
CA ALA A 63 -12.53 0.48 17.69
C ALA A 63 -11.23 0.31 16.89
N ARG A 64 -10.08 0.25 17.57
CA ARG A 64 -8.78 0.02 16.93
C ARG A 64 -8.66 -1.38 16.33
N SER A 65 -9.16 -2.39 17.03
CA SER A 65 -9.20 -3.76 16.55
C SER A 65 -10.06 -3.87 15.30
N PHE A 66 -11.21 -3.20 15.28
CA PHE A 66 -12.11 -3.10 14.15
C PHE A 66 -11.44 -2.45 12.95
N ASP A 67 -10.85 -1.26 13.13
CA ASP A 67 -10.17 -0.52 12.07
C ASP A 67 -9.08 -1.36 11.39
N SER A 68 -8.19 -1.97 12.19
CA SER A 68 -7.13 -2.84 11.66
C SER A 68 -7.67 -4.10 10.96
N SER A 69 -8.67 -4.76 11.55
CA SER A 69 -9.23 -6.00 10.99
C SER A 69 -10.02 -5.73 9.70
N LEU A 70 -10.76 -4.62 9.65
CA LEU A 70 -11.51 -4.20 8.49
C LEU A 70 -10.57 -3.78 7.36
N GLY A 71 -9.54 -2.98 7.66
CA GLY A 71 -8.52 -2.59 6.70
C GLY A 71 -7.86 -3.79 6.03
N ASN A 72 -7.43 -4.77 6.84
CA ASN A 72 -6.86 -6.02 6.34
C ASN A 72 -7.85 -6.82 5.46
N MET A 73 -9.15 -6.81 5.78
CA MET A 73 -10.17 -7.46 4.95
C MET A 73 -10.32 -6.75 3.60
N LEU A 74 -10.44 -5.41 3.60
CA LEU A 74 -10.58 -4.63 2.38
C LEU A 74 -9.37 -4.79 1.46
N GLU A 75 -8.16 -4.82 2.04
CA GLU A 75 -6.93 -5.06 1.31
C GLU A 75 -6.93 -6.44 0.63
N LYS A 76 -7.23 -7.50 1.37
CA LYS A 76 -7.34 -8.87 0.81
C LYS A 76 -8.42 -8.98 -0.26
N LEU A 77 -9.55 -8.30 -0.08
CA LEU A 77 -10.62 -8.25 -1.06
C LEU A 77 -10.15 -7.55 -2.35
N ALA A 78 -9.45 -6.42 -2.23
CA ALA A 78 -8.90 -5.71 -3.39
C ALA A 78 -7.90 -6.56 -4.17
N ILE A 79 -6.99 -7.27 -3.47
CA ILE A 79 -6.06 -8.22 -4.09
C ILE A 79 -6.82 -9.34 -4.81
N GLY A 80 -7.81 -9.94 -4.14
CA GLY A 80 -8.60 -11.04 -4.71
C GLY A 80 -9.34 -10.62 -5.98
N ILE A 81 -9.85 -9.38 -6.03
CA ILE A 81 -10.45 -8.82 -7.24
C ILE A 81 -9.38 -8.55 -8.31
N ALA A 82 -8.23 -7.97 -7.94
CA ALA A 82 -7.15 -7.67 -8.88
C ALA A 82 -6.61 -8.95 -9.57
N GLN A 83 -6.52 -10.06 -8.84
CA GLN A 83 -6.08 -11.37 -9.36
C GLN A 83 -7.01 -11.95 -10.43
N LEU A 84 -8.25 -11.45 -10.57
CA LEU A 84 -9.13 -11.84 -11.66
C LEU A 84 -8.71 -11.23 -13.02
N PHE A 85 -7.91 -10.17 -12.99
CA PHE A 85 -7.56 -9.37 -14.17
C PHE A 85 -6.06 -9.24 -14.41
N TYR A 86 -5.25 -9.36 -13.35
CA TYR A 86 -3.82 -9.08 -13.39
C TYR A 86 -3.02 -10.18 -12.71
N ASP A 87 -1.78 -10.34 -13.16
CA ASP A 87 -0.76 -11.02 -12.36
C ASP A 87 -0.31 -10.09 -11.24
N VAL A 88 -0.71 -10.40 -10.01
CA VAL A 88 -0.43 -9.59 -8.82
C VAL A 88 0.85 -10.07 -8.13
N LYS A 89 1.76 -9.13 -7.84
CA LYS A 89 3.00 -9.32 -7.08
C LYS A 89 3.11 -8.23 -6.02
N GLN A 90 3.83 -8.49 -4.95
CA GLN A 90 4.09 -7.52 -3.86
C GLN A 90 5.58 -7.19 -3.74
N GLU A 91 6.32 -7.37 -4.83
CA GLU A 91 7.73 -7.04 -4.89
C GLU A 91 8.17 -6.73 -6.32
N VAL A 92 9.21 -5.90 -6.41
CA VAL A 92 9.93 -5.62 -7.64
C VAL A 92 11.41 -5.89 -7.39
N SER A 93 12.00 -6.74 -8.23
CA SER A 93 13.41 -7.13 -8.12
C SER A 93 14.15 -6.88 -9.43
N GLY A 94 15.35 -6.31 -9.31
CA GLY A 94 16.20 -5.96 -10.45
C GLY A 94 17.32 -4.99 -10.07
N VAL A 95 17.97 -4.42 -11.08
CA VAL A 95 19.11 -3.51 -10.89
C VAL A 95 18.59 -2.10 -10.57
N LEU A 96 19.18 -1.45 -9.56
CA LEU A 96 19.07 -0.03 -9.31
C LEU A 96 20.46 0.59 -9.37
N TYR A 97 20.66 1.56 -10.25
CA TYR A 97 21.96 2.22 -10.42
C TYR A 97 22.18 3.30 -9.35
N PRO A 98 23.42 3.50 -8.85
CA PRO A 98 23.71 4.58 -7.88
C PRO A 98 23.29 5.98 -8.36
N GLU A 99 23.40 6.25 -9.66
CA GLU A 99 23.04 7.50 -10.32
C GLU A 99 21.51 7.69 -10.30
N GLN A 100 20.74 6.60 -10.40
CA GLN A 100 19.29 6.64 -10.21
C GLN A 100 18.95 7.00 -8.76
N THR A 101 19.60 6.38 -7.78
CA THR A 101 19.41 6.72 -6.36
C THR A 101 19.75 8.18 -6.07
N ALA A 102 20.88 8.68 -6.62
CA ALA A 102 21.28 10.08 -6.47
C ALA A 102 20.25 11.04 -7.09
N LYS A 103 19.74 10.71 -8.28
CA LYS A 103 18.71 11.53 -8.95
C LYS A 103 17.39 11.53 -8.20
N ILE A 104 16.98 10.40 -7.64
CA ILE A 104 15.78 10.30 -6.80
C ILE A 104 15.93 11.23 -5.57
N ALA A 105 17.09 11.19 -4.89
CA ALA A 105 17.34 12.06 -3.75
C ALA A 105 17.29 13.56 -4.12
N GLU A 106 17.88 13.95 -5.26
CA GLU A 106 17.81 15.31 -5.80
C GLU A 106 16.36 15.76 -6.03
N LEU A 107 15.55 14.91 -6.69
CA LEU A 107 14.15 15.19 -6.97
C LEU A 107 13.32 15.33 -5.68
N LEU A 108 13.51 14.44 -4.71
CA LEU A 108 12.79 14.48 -3.43
C LEU A 108 13.08 15.75 -2.62
N GLU A 109 14.34 16.20 -2.58
CA GLU A 109 14.68 17.48 -1.96
C GLU A 109 14.10 18.67 -2.74
N ALA A 110 14.10 18.60 -4.07
CA ALA A 110 13.50 19.63 -4.91
C ALA A 110 11.99 19.79 -4.66
N TYR A 111 11.24 18.70 -4.50
CA TYR A 111 9.80 18.72 -4.22
C TYR A 111 9.46 19.20 -2.80
N LYS A 112 10.38 19.01 -1.84
CA LYS A 112 10.19 19.44 -0.45
C LYS A 112 10.33 20.96 -0.30
N ASN A 113 11.16 21.59 -1.13
CA ASN A 113 11.48 23.01 -1.00
C ASN A 113 10.28 23.88 -1.41
N SER A 114 9.60 24.49 -0.44
CA SER A 114 8.45 25.38 -0.68
C SER A 114 8.77 26.64 -1.49
N LYS A 115 10.05 27.00 -1.60
CA LYS A 115 10.53 28.11 -2.44
C LYS A 115 10.89 27.67 -3.86
N ASN A 116 10.84 26.37 -4.15
CA ASN A 116 11.12 25.82 -5.47
C ASN A 116 9.80 25.61 -6.23
N PRO A 117 9.66 26.12 -7.47
CA PRO A 117 8.47 25.89 -8.28
C PRO A 117 8.34 24.45 -8.81
N LYS A 118 9.37 23.60 -8.67
CA LYS A 118 9.35 22.23 -9.21
C LYS A 118 8.29 21.38 -8.53
N LYS A 119 7.25 21.05 -9.29
CA LYS A 119 6.23 20.05 -8.95
C LYS A 119 6.61 18.70 -9.57
N VAL A 120 6.09 17.63 -8.97
CA VAL A 120 6.23 16.27 -9.52
C VAL A 120 5.66 16.24 -10.94
N CYS A 121 6.41 15.69 -11.89
CA CYS A 121 5.94 15.52 -13.26
C CYS A 121 6.35 14.17 -13.86
N ILE A 122 5.65 13.76 -14.92
CA ILE A 122 5.88 12.47 -15.59
C ILE A 122 7.30 12.40 -16.20
N SER A 123 7.89 13.52 -16.61
CA SER A 123 9.25 13.53 -17.17
C SER A 123 10.32 13.14 -16.15
N ASP A 124 10.08 13.34 -14.85
CA ASP A 124 11.03 12.97 -13.79
C ASP A 124 11.31 11.46 -13.79
N TYR A 125 10.28 10.64 -14.05
CA TYR A 125 10.43 9.20 -14.22
C TYR A 125 11.33 8.84 -15.41
N LYS A 126 11.18 9.56 -16.53
CA LYS A 126 12.01 9.36 -17.72
C LYS A 126 13.47 9.73 -17.45
N GLU A 127 13.71 10.84 -16.74
CA GLU A 127 15.06 11.24 -16.32
C GLU A 127 15.73 10.12 -15.53
N ILE A 128 15.03 9.53 -14.55
CA ILE A 128 15.55 8.41 -13.75
C ILE A 128 15.83 7.18 -14.61
N SER A 129 14.88 6.74 -15.45
CA SER A 129 15.05 5.52 -16.28
C SER A 129 16.13 5.62 -17.34
N ASN A 130 16.56 6.84 -17.70
CA ASN A 130 17.60 7.05 -18.69
C ASN A 130 19.02 6.97 -18.12
N LEU A 131 19.16 7.00 -16.79
CA LEU A 131 20.45 6.88 -16.12
C LEU A 131 20.89 5.42 -16.06
N SER A 132 22.19 5.21 -16.26
CA SER A 132 22.85 3.90 -16.17
C SER A 132 24.26 4.08 -15.64
N SER A 133 24.81 3.03 -15.03
CA SER A 133 26.19 3.00 -14.54
C SER A 133 26.90 1.72 -14.94
N ALA A 134 28.23 1.76 -14.90
CA ALA A 134 29.05 0.56 -14.98
C ALA A 134 28.90 -0.31 -13.71
N SER A 135 28.59 0.31 -12.56
CA SER A 135 28.33 -0.40 -11.31
C SER A 135 26.88 -0.84 -11.24
N THR A 136 26.64 -2.11 -10.90
CA THR A 136 25.28 -2.65 -10.77
C THR A 136 25.06 -3.25 -9.39
N THR A 137 23.96 -2.87 -8.77
CA THR A 137 23.48 -3.45 -7.51
C THR A 137 22.06 -3.95 -7.71
N THR A 138 21.85 -5.25 -7.46
CA THR A 138 20.51 -5.83 -7.46
C THR A 138 19.82 -5.50 -6.15
N LYS A 139 18.62 -4.95 -6.23
CA LYS A 139 17.76 -4.62 -5.09
C LYS A 139 16.44 -5.36 -5.25
N VAL A 140 15.91 -5.86 -4.13
CA VAL A 140 14.51 -6.26 -4.02
C VAL A 140 13.82 -5.16 -3.23
N HIS A 141 12.80 -4.56 -3.82
CA HIS A 141 11.96 -3.58 -3.16
C HIS A 141 10.61 -4.23 -2.87
N SER A 142 10.19 -4.19 -1.59
CA SER A 142 8.82 -4.55 -1.23
C SER A 142 7.89 -3.53 -1.86
N SER A 143 6.97 -3.99 -2.70
CA SER A 143 5.96 -3.15 -3.33
C SER A 143 4.66 -3.37 -2.58
N ASP A 144 3.86 -2.34 -2.36
CA ASP A 144 2.49 -2.58 -1.92
C ASP A 144 1.80 -3.45 -3.00
N TYR A 145 1.83 -3.02 -4.28
CA TYR A 145 1.32 -3.80 -5.42
C TYR A 145 2.04 -3.53 -6.74
N TYR A 146 2.49 -4.62 -7.38
CA TYR A 146 2.86 -4.68 -8.79
C TYR A 146 1.86 -5.54 -9.55
N LEU A 147 1.07 -4.92 -10.43
CA LEU A 147 0.10 -5.58 -11.29
C LEU A 147 0.63 -5.66 -12.73
N TYR A 148 0.50 -6.82 -13.36
CA TYR A 148 0.82 -7.01 -14.76
C TYR A 148 -0.42 -7.44 -15.56
N ASP A 149 -0.77 -6.64 -16.56
CA ASP A 149 -1.81 -6.93 -17.53
C ASP A 149 -1.22 -7.66 -18.74
N LYS A 150 -1.55 -8.94 -18.88
CA LYS A 150 -1.07 -9.78 -19.98
C LYS A 150 -1.66 -9.40 -21.33
N GLU A 151 -2.87 -8.84 -21.37
CA GLU A 151 -3.55 -8.53 -22.62
C GLU A 151 -2.97 -7.27 -23.26
N THR A 152 -2.72 -6.24 -22.44
CA THR A 152 -2.20 -4.94 -22.90
C THR A 152 -0.68 -4.83 -22.81
N ASN A 153 -0.02 -5.79 -22.15
CA ASN A 153 1.39 -5.77 -21.77
C ASN A 153 1.76 -4.48 -21.00
N GLU A 154 0.87 -4.07 -20.10
CA GLU A 154 1.04 -2.91 -19.24
C GLU A 154 1.36 -3.34 -17.81
N HIS A 155 2.18 -2.53 -17.15
CA HIS A 155 2.67 -2.76 -15.80
C HIS A 155 2.20 -1.61 -14.91
N PHE A 156 1.66 -1.94 -13.74
CA PHE A 156 1.11 -0.99 -12.80
C PHE A 156 1.84 -1.14 -11.46
N LEU A 157 2.43 -0.06 -10.97
CA LEU A 157 2.99 0.03 -9.63
C LEU A 157 2.03 0.88 -8.81
N ILE A 158 1.51 0.34 -7.71
CA ILE A 158 0.53 1.00 -6.86
C ILE A 158 1.06 0.97 -5.43
N GLU A 159 1.30 2.15 -4.88
CA GLU A 159 1.46 2.33 -3.44
C GLU A 159 0.13 2.79 -2.84
N LEU A 160 -0.30 2.11 -1.78
CA LEU A 160 -1.63 2.27 -1.20
C LEU A 160 -1.51 2.54 0.29
N LYS A 161 -2.12 3.63 0.75
CA LYS A 161 -2.26 3.94 2.16
C LYS A 161 -3.72 3.95 2.57
N ILE A 162 -4.12 2.93 3.32
CA ILE A 162 -5.42 2.78 3.96
C ILE A 162 -5.24 3.13 5.44
N GLY A 163 -5.75 4.30 5.86
CA GLY A 163 -5.68 4.75 7.25
C GLY A 163 -4.37 5.43 7.65
N GLY A 164 -4.48 6.39 8.58
CA GLY A 164 -3.37 7.16 9.14
C GLY A 164 -2.94 8.36 8.30
N ASP A 165 -2.46 9.41 8.96
CA ASP A 165 -2.01 10.62 8.29
C ASP A 165 -0.81 10.37 7.38
N LEU A 166 -0.91 10.85 6.14
CA LEU A 166 0.22 11.04 5.23
C LEU A 166 1.00 12.29 5.63
N ASP A 167 1.78 12.17 6.71
CA ASP A 167 2.69 13.23 7.12
C ASP A 167 3.82 13.45 6.09
N ASN A 168 4.52 14.59 6.18
CA ASN A 168 5.58 14.95 5.24
C ASN A 168 6.72 13.92 5.14
N LYS A 169 7.00 13.17 6.22
CA LYS A 169 8.04 12.14 6.22
C LYS A 169 7.56 10.91 5.47
N LYS A 170 6.37 10.41 5.80
CA LYS A 170 5.75 9.28 5.08
C LYS A 170 5.56 9.61 3.61
N ALA A 171 5.01 10.79 3.29
CA ALA A 171 4.83 11.25 1.91
C ALA A 171 6.12 11.26 1.09
N ARG A 172 7.29 11.48 1.72
CA ARG A 172 8.59 11.38 1.06
C ARG A 172 8.95 9.93 0.80
N SER A 173 8.85 9.07 1.82
CA SER A 173 9.17 7.65 1.72
C SER A 173 8.33 6.94 0.66
N GLU A 174 7.04 7.24 0.55
CA GLU A 174 6.18 6.65 -0.51
C GLU A 174 6.61 7.06 -1.93
N LYS A 175 7.00 8.33 -2.12
CA LYS A 175 7.50 8.80 -3.41
C LYS A 175 8.82 8.14 -3.77
N GLU A 176 9.72 8.02 -2.80
CA GLU A 176 11.00 7.32 -2.95
C GLU A 176 10.78 5.87 -3.38
N ALA A 177 9.90 5.15 -2.67
CA ALA A 177 9.54 3.78 -2.98
C ALA A 177 9.02 3.63 -4.42
N ILE A 178 8.10 4.48 -4.87
CA ILE A 178 7.58 4.45 -6.25
C ILE A 178 8.70 4.68 -7.27
N PHE A 179 9.58 5.66 -7.05
CA PHE A 179 10.65 5.95 -8.00
C PHE A 179 11.67 4.81 -8.10
N GLU A 180 12.04 4.22 -6.96
CA GLU A 180 12.95 3.08 -6.95
C GLU A 180 12.33 1.87 -7.66
N GLN A 181 11.07 1.54 -7.36
CA GLN A 181 10.36 0.45 -8.03
C GLN A 181 10.25 0.68 -9.53
N TYR A 182 9.91 1.90 -9.95
CA TYR A 182 9.84 2.26 -11.36
C TYR A 182 11.20 2.10 -12.06
N ALA A 183 12.29 2.57 -11.43
CA ALA A 183 13.63 2.46 -11.96
C ALA A 183 14.04 0.99 -12.13
N ILE A 184 13.85 0.18 -11.09
CA ILE A 184 14.14 -1.26 -11.09
C ILE A 184 13.36 -1.96 -12.20
N LEU A 185 12.05 -1.70 -12.28
CA LEU A 185 11.18 -2.34 -13.27
C LEU A 185 11.52 -1.92 -14.70
N SER A 186 11.79 -0.63 -14.92
CA SER A 186 12.18 -0.10 -16.24
C SER A 186 13.52 -0.67 -16.70
N ASN A 187 14.49 -0.80 -15.80
CA ASN A 187 15.79 -1.42 -16.12
C ASN A 187 15.62 -2.90 -16.51
N LYS A 188 14.68 -3.61 -15.88
CA LYS A 188 14.40 -5.02 -16.15
C LYS A 188 13.63 -5.25 -17.45
N LEU A 189 12.63 -4.43 -17.73
CA LEU A 189 11.72 -4.62 -18.87
C LEU A 189 12.18 -3.89 -20.15
N GLY A 190 13.08 -2.91 -20.01
CA GLY A 190 13.53 -2.05 -21.11
C GLY A 190 12.71 -0.75 -21.21
N LYS A 191 13.27 0.24 -21.93
CA LYS A 191 12.76 1.62 -21.98
C LYS A 191 11.40 1.79 -22.65
N GLU A 192 11.00 0.83 -23.49
CA GLU A 192 9.71 0.84 -24.20
C GLU A 192 8.58 0.23 -23.36
N ALA A 193 8.88 -0.29 -22.16
CA ALA A 193 7.87 -0.89 -21.29
C ALA A 193 6.86 0.16 -20.79
N LYS A 194 5.58 -0.20 -20.85
CA LYS A 194 4.48 0.66 -20.38
C LYS A 194 4.28 0.49 -18.88
N VAL A 195 5.05 1.23 -18.09
CA VAL A 195 4.92 1.25 -16.63
C VAL A 195 4.12 2.48 -16.19
N LYS A 196 3.04 2.25 -15.43
CA LYS A 196 2.18 3.30 -14.85
C LYS A 196 2.27 3.24 -13.33
N CYS A 197 2.57 4.37 -12.71
CA CYS A 197 2.68 4.49 -11.26
C CYS A 197 1.45 5.19 -10.69
N PHE A 198 0.88 4.63 -9.63
CA PHE A 198 -0.26 5.18 -8.92
C PHE A 198 0.05 5.26 -7.43
N PHE A 199 -0.40 6.35 -6.82
CA PHE A 199 -0.40 6.52 -5.38
C PHE A 199 -1.84 6.73 -4.94
N ALA A 200 -2.35 5.83 -4.11
CA ALA A 200 -3.73 5.85 -3.65
C ALA A 200 -3.79 6.03 -2.13
N THR A 201 -4.72 6.86 -1.69
CA THR A 201 -5.01 7.06 -0.26
C THR A 201 -6.50 6.86 -0.02
N ALA A 202 -6.84 6.09 1.01
CA ALA A 202 -8.21 5.94 1.48
C ALA A 202 -8.35 6.64 2.83
N TYR A 203 -8.94 7.83 2.83
CA TYR A 203 -9.32 8.57 4.03
C TYR A 203 -10.83 8.48 4.25
N ASN A 204 -11.26 8.58 5.51
CA ASN A 204 -12.67 8.77 5.81
C ASN A 204 -13.15 10.14 5.25
N ARG A 205 -14.47 10.33 5.06
CA ARG A 205 -15.10 11.55 4.47
C ARG A 205 -14.69 12.88 5.15
N PHE A 206 -14.17 12.83 6.37
CA PHE A 206 -13.72 13.95 7.19
C PHE A 206 -12.19 14.06 7.31
N GLY A 207 -11.42 13.18 6.67
CA GLY A 207 -9.97 13.34 6.51
C GLY A 207 -9.10 12.99 7.73
N GLU A 208 -9.65 12.25 8.72
CA GLU A 208 -8.89 11.63 9.81
C GLU A 208 -8.59 10.14 9.52
#